data_AF-A0A0Q6X8P9-F1
#
_entry.id   AF-A0A0Q6X8P9-F1
#
_cell.length_a   1.000
_cell.length_b   1.000
_cell.length_c   1.000
_cell.angle_alpha   90.00
_cell.angle_beta   90.00
_cell.angle_gamma   90.00
#
_symmetry.space_group_name_H-M   'P 1'
#
loop_
_entity.id
_entity.type
_entity.pdbx_description
1 polymer ?
#
loop_
_entity_poly.entity_id
_entity_poly.type
_entity_poly.pdbx_seq_one_letter_code
_entity_poly.pdbx_strand_id
1 'polypeptide(L)'
;MTEKTNEPVIRAAFEQCLVDGLKGQPVVTKDGPVRDNDGELMMGPPDSSFLSVVRAYLKDLCGIGEPKDKPAPIQAGQPRGALAAFAKGQGLPFQ
;
A
#
# COMPACT_ATOMS: atom_id res chain seq x y z
N MET A 1 20.90 19.03 14.83
CA MET A 1 21.37 17.84 14.09
C MET A 1 20.21 17.43 13.20
N THR A 2 20.27 17.71 11.91
CA THR A 2 19.26 17.27 10.95
C THR A 2 19.42 15.77 10.78
N GLU A 3 18.47 15.00 11.31
CA GLU A 3 18.35 13.57 10.99
C GLU A 3 18.42 13.44 9.47
N LYS A 4 19.43 12.72 8.97
CA LYS A 4 19.46 12.31 7.57
C LYS A 4 18.33 11.29 7.41
N THR A 5 17.13 11.79 7.16
CA THR A 5 15.95 10.95 7.00
C THR A 5 16.20 10.04 5.80
N ASN A 6 16.08 8.73 5.99
CA ASN A 6 16.18 7.72 4.92
C ASN A 6 15.03 7.80 3.90
N GLU A 7 14.27 8.89 3.91
CA GLU A 7 13.06 9.11 3.15
C GLU A 7 13.24 8.92 1.64
N PRO A 8 14.33 9.40 0.98
CA PRO A 8 14.54 9.13 -0.45
C PRO A 8 14.73 7.63 -0.75
N VAL A 9 15.41 6.90 0.13
CA VAL A 9 15.66 5.46 -0.05
C VAL A 9 14.37 4.67 0.15
N ILE A 10 13.59 5.03 1.17
CA ILE A 10 12.29 4.40 1.47
C ILE A 10 11.31 4.66 0.34
N ARG A 11 11.27 5.89 -0.20
CA ARG A 11 10.43 6.27 -1.33
C ARG A 11 10.79 5.46 -2.58
N ALA A 12 12.07 5.38 -2.93
CA ALA A 12 12.52 4.61 -4.09
C ALA A 12 12.18 3.11 -3.97
N ALA A 13 12.39 2.52 -2.79
CA ALA A 13 12.02 1.12 -2.54
C ALA A 13 10.50 0.90 -2.67
N PHE A 14 9.71 1.84 -2.15
CA PHE A 14 8.25 1.79 -2.26
C PHE A 14 7.77 1.92 -3.70
N GLU A 15 8.30 2.88 -4.47
CA GLU A 15 7.97 3.05 -5.89
C GLU A 15 8.33 1.81 -6.72
N GLN A 16 9.46 1.17 -6.43
CA GLN A 16 9.83 -0.09 -7.07
C GLN A 16 8.84 -1.21 -6.75
N CYS A 17 8.43 -1.35 -5.48
CA CYS A 17 7.37 -2.30 -5.10
C CYS A 17 6.04 -2.00 -5.80
N LEU A 18 5.70 -0.72 -6.03
CA LEU A 18 4.51 -0.35 -6.79
C LEU A 18 4.60 -0.79 -8.25
N VAL A 19 5.77 -0.61 -8.89
CA VAL A 19 5.98 -1.07 -10.27
C VAL A 19 5.89 -2.59 -10.35
N ASP A 20 6.48 -3.31 -9.39
CA ASP A 20 6.52 -4.76 -9.42
C ASP A 20 5.14 -5.38 -9.17
N GLY A 21 4.34 -4.84 -8.25
CA GLY A 21 2.97 -5.32 -8.11
C GLY A 21 2.05 -4.94 -9.27
N LEU A 22 2.33 -3.83 -10.01
CA LEU A 22 1.60 -3.48 -11.24
C LEU A 22 1.90 -4.44 -12.40
N LYS A 23 3.07 -5.09 -12.39
CA LYS A 23 3.39 -6.18 -13.33
C LYS A 23 2.64 -7.48 -12.99
N GLY A 24 1.98 -7.54 -11.83
CA GLY A 24 1.27 -8.72 -11.35
C GLY A 24 2.19 -9.72 -10.67
N GLN A 25 1.61 -10.85 -10.24
CA GLN A 25 2.33 -11.95 -9.60
C GLN A 25 2.27 -13.19 -10.50
N PRO A 26 3.26 -14.09 -10.45
CA PRO A 26 3.20 -15.34 -11.22
C PRO A 26 1.93 -16.12 -10.90
N VAL A 27 1.26 -16.63 -11.94
CA VAL A 27 0.12 -17.52 -11.76
C VAL A 27 0.64 -18.85 -11.22
N VAL A 28 0.16 -19.26 -10.04
CA VAL A 28 0.53 -20.52 -9.40
C VAL A 28 -0.70 -21.41 -9.27
N THR A 29 -0.58 -22.65 -9.72
CA THR A 29 -1.60 -23.70 -9.56
C THR A 29 -1.11 -24.76 -8.57
N LYS A 30 -1.90 -25.82 -8.36
CA LYS A 30 -1.53 -26.94 -7.47
C LYS A 30 -0.25 -27.66 -7.92
N ASP A 31 0.05 -27.60 -9.21
CA ASP A 31 1.20 -28.26 -9.83
C ASP A 31 2.42 -27.32 -9.94
N GLY A 32 2.29 -26.05 -9.52
CA GLY A 32 3.35 -25.06 -9.52
C GLY A 32 3.08 -23.83 -10.41
N PRO A 33 4.11 -23.01 -10.69
CA PRO A 33 4.02 -21.82 -11.52
C PRO A 33 3.64 -22.16 -12.96
N VAL A 34 2.67 -21.45 -13.51
CA VAL A 34 2.22 -21.62 -14.89
C VAL A 34 3.17 -20.90 -15.83
N ARG A 35 3.57 -21.58 -16.91
CA ARG A 35 4.37 -21.01 -18.00
C ARG A 35 3.59 -21.03 -19.30
N ASP A 36 3.88 -20.08 -20.18
CA ASP A 36 3.31 -20.04 -21.53
C ASP A 36 4.03 -21.01 -22.49
N ASN A 37 3.66 -20.97 -23.78
CA ASN A 37 4.23 -21.84 -24.81
C ASN A 37 5.71 -21.54 -25.11
N ASP A 38 6.19 -20.35 -24.77
CA ASP A 38 7.58 -19.91 -24.93
C ASP A 38 8.42 -20.23 -23.68
N GLY A 39 7.79 -20.73 -22.61
CA GLY A 39 8.42 -21.12 -21.36
C GLY A 39 8.54 -19.98 -20.34
N GLU A 40 7.98 -18.81 -20.64
CA GLU A 40 7.95 -17.64 -19.77
C GLU A 40 6.86 -17.79 -18.70
N LEU A 41 7.10 -17.21 -17.51
CA LEU A 41 6.12 -17.27 -16.42
C LEU A 41 4.88 -16.45 -16.79
N MET A 42 3.71 -17.08 -16.73
CA MET A 42 2.46 -16.37 -16.87
C MET A 42 2.25 -15.49 -15.64
N MET A 43 2.10 -14.19 -15.87
CA MET A 43 1.79 -13.21 -14.83
C MET A 43 0.27 -13.02 -14.75
N GLY A 44 -0.26 -13.10 -13.54
CA GLY A 44 -1.65 -12.79 -13.27
C GLY A 44 -1.90 -11.28 -13.28
N PRO A 45 -3.16 -10.84 -13.41
CA PRO A 45 -3.48 -9.43 -13.26
C PRO A 45 -3.10 -8.94 -11.86
N PRO A 46 -2.73 -7.66 -11.69
CA PRO A 46 -2.55 -7.06 -10.37
C PRO A 46 -3.79 -7.26 -9.52
N ASP A 47 -3.60 -7.53 -8.24
CA ASP A 47 -4.72 -7.74 -7.36
C ASP A 47 -5.46 -6.42 -7.05
N SER A 48 -6.76 -6.51 -6.81
CA SER A 48 -7.61 -5.33 -6.54
C SER A 48 -7.19 -4.54 -5.29
N SER A 49 -6.62 -5.19 -4.28
CA SER A 49 -6.13 -4.54 -3.07
C SER A 49 -4.86 -3.74 -3.34
N PHE A 50 -3.96 -4.27 -4.17
CA PHE A 50 -2.77 -3.56 -4.64
C PHE A 50 -3.12 -2.35 -5.50
N LEU A 51 -4.06 -2.49 -6.45
CA LEU A 51 -4.57 -1.37 -7.23
C LEU A 51 -5.19 -0.27 -6.36
N SER A 52 -5.81 -0.65 -5.24
CA SER A 52 -6.35 0.31 -4.26
C SER A 52 -5.25 1.08 -3.54
N VAL A 53 -4.13 0.42 -3.20
CA VAL A 53 -2.94 1.07 -2.61
C VAL A 53 -2.30 2.04 -3.59
N VAL A 54 -2.08 1.63 -4.85
CA VAL A 54 -1.56 2.50 -5.92
C VAL A 54 -2.45 3.73 -6.09
N ARG A 55 -3.77 3.53 -6.14
CA ARG A 55 -4.74 4.63 -6.25
C ARG A 55 -4.67 5.60 -5.07
N ALA A 56 -4.55 5.10 -3.85
CA ALA A 56 -4.42 5.94 -2.66
C ALA A 56 -3.12 6.74 -2.67
N TYR A 57 -2.00 6.12 -3.06
CA TYR A 57 -0.71 6.78 -3.17
C TYR A 57 -0.72 7.89 -4.22
N LEU A 58 -1.28 7.63 -5.41
CA LEU A 58 -1.41 8.66 -6.46
C LEU A 58 -2.33 9.82 -6.03
N LYS A 59 -3.41 9.53 -5.30
CA LYS A 59 -4.27 10.57 -4.73
C LYS A 59 -3.51 11.46 -3.74
N ASP A 60 -2.68 10.88 -2.89
CA ASP A 60 -1.88 11.61 -1.90
C ASP A 60 -0.80 12.47 -2.59
N LEU A 61 -0.12 11.93 -3.60
CA LEU A 61 0.88 12.67 -4.39
C LEU A 61 0.28 13.83 -5.19
N CYS A 62 -0.88 13.61 -5.81
CA CYS A 62 -1.52 14.63 -6.64
C CYS A 62 -2.40 15.59 -5.82
N GLY A 63 -2.53 15.39 -4.51
CA GLY A 63 -3.43 16.16 -3.66
C GLY A 63 -4.91 15.99 -4.03
N ILE A 64 -5.26 14.88 -4.69
CA ILE A 64 -6.62 14.60 -5.18
C ILE A 64 -7.37 13.82 -4.10
N GLY A 65 -7.92 14.56 -3.13
CA GLY A 65 -8.87 14.05 -2.14
C GLY A 65 -10.25 14.67 -2.33
N GLU A 66 -11.32 13.92 -2.02
CA GLU A 66 -12.63 14.53 -1.77
C GLU A 66 -12.47 15.62 -0.70
N PRO A 67 -13.20 16.75 -0.79
CA PRO A 67 -13.16 17.76 0.24
C PRO A 67 -13.56 17.10 1.56
N LYS A 68 -12.61 16.96 2.48
CA LYS A 68 -12.87 16.55 3.86
C LYS A 68 -13.66 17.68 4.51
N ASP A 69 -14.98 17.68 4.34
CA ASP A 69 -15.85 18.42 5.22
C ASP A 69 -15.64 17.90 6.65
N LYS A 70 -15.20 18.84 7.50
CA LYS A 70 -14.89 18.76 8.94
C LYS A 70 -13.49 18.22 9.33
N PRO A 71 -12.52 19.12 9.52
CA PRO A 71 -11.53 18.93 10.57
C PRO A 71 -12.19 19.21 11.93
N ALA A 72 -12.51 18.16 12.71
CA ALA A 72 -12.57 18.34 14.16
C ALA A 72 -11.13 18.65 14.62
N PRO A 73 -10.90 19.73 15.39
CA PRO A 73 -9.56 20.21 15.70
C PRO A 73 -8.69 19.07 16.24
N ILE A 74 -7.52 18.92 15.60
CA ILE A 74 -6.51 17.93 15.93
C ILE A 74 -5.84 18.42 17.22
N GLN A 75 -6.13 17.79 18.36
CA GLN A 75 -5.25 17.93 19.52
C GLN A 75 -3.97 17.15 19.21
N ALA A 76 -2.87 17.88 19.02
CA ALA A 76 -1.56 17.29 18.81
C ALA A 76 -1.23 16.32 19.96
N GLY A 77 -0.77 15.11 19.62
CA GLY A 77 -0.27 14.13 20.59
C GLY A 77 -1.21 12.98 20.94
N GLN A 78 -2.40 12.86 20.35
CA GLN A 78 -3.25 11.67 20.54
C GLN A 78 -3.49 10.89 19.24
N PRO A 79 -3.09 9.61 19.16
CA PRO A 79 -3.43 8.75 18.04
C PRO A 79 -4.95 8.53 17.95
N ARG A 80 -5.52 8.53 16.73
CA ARG A 80 -6.95 8.27 16.47
C ARG A 80 -7.15 7.00 15.62
N GLY A 81 -8.39 6.52 15.58
CA GLY A 81 -8.81 5.41 14.73
C GLY A 81 -8.22 4.07 15.17
N ALA A 82 -7.85 3.24 14.19
CA ALA A 82 -7.28 1.90 14.44
C ALA A 82 -6.02 1.95 15.33
N LEU A 83 -5.22 3.01 15.24
CA LEU A 83 -4.02 3.20 16.05
C LEU A 83 -4.36 3.42 17.55
N ALA A 84 -5.48 4.09 17.84
CA ALA A 84 -5.98 4.26 19.20
C ALA A 84 -6.55 2.96 19.77
N ALA A 85 -7.22 2.15 18.94
CA ALA A 85 -7.74 0.85 19.33
C ALA A 85 -6.60 -0.13 19.65
N PHE A 86 -5.56 -0.14 18.80
CA PHE A 86 -4.37 -0.96 19.01
C PHE A 86 -3.59 -0.55 20.27
N ALA A 87 -3.40 0.76 20.51
CA ALA A 87 -2.74 1.25 21.73
C ALA A 87 -3.51 0.87 23.02
N LYS A 88 -4.81 0.58 22.92
CA LYS A 88 -5.66 0.09 24.02
C LYS A 88 -5.76 -1.44 24.09
N GLY A 89 -4.99 -2.17 23.28
CA GLY A 89 -5.00 -3.63 23.25
C GLY A 89 -6.27 -4.24 22.66
N GLN A 90 -7.11 -3.45 21.99
CA GLN A 90 -8.28 -3.95 21.30
C GLN A 90 -7.86 -4.37 19.89
N GLY A 91 -8.10 -5.64 19.55
CA GLY A 91 -7.80 -6.21 18.24
C GLY A 91 -8.36 -5.32 17.11
N LEU A 92 -7.61 -5.24 16.01
CA LEU A 92 -7.99 -4.42 14.86
C LEU A 92 -9.35 -4.91 14.30
N PRO A 93 -10.24 -4.00 13.88
CA PRO A 93 -11.61 -4.32 13.46
C PRO A 93 -11.71 -5.03 12.10
N PHE A 94 -10.60 -5.61 11.63
CA PHE A 94 -10.56 -6.42 10.41
C PHE A 94 -10.25 -7.87 10.84
N GLN A 95 -11.30 -8.56 11.30
CA GLN A 95 -11.38 -10.02 11.31
C GLN A 95 -12.43 -10.45 10.30
#